data_AF-A0A7S2ZEK0-F1
#
_entry.id   AF-A0A7S2ZEK0-F1
#
_cell.length_a   1.000
_cell.length_b   1.000
_cell.length_c   1.000
_cell.angle_alpha   90.00
_cell.angle_beta   90.00
_cell.angle_gamma   90.00
#
_symmetry.space_group_name_H-M   'P 1'
#
loop_
_entity.id
_entity.type
_entity.pdbx_description
1 polymer ?
#
loop_
_entity_poly.entity_id
_entity_poly.type
_entity_poly.pdbx_seq_one_letter_code
_entity_poly.pdbx_strand_id
1 'polypeptide(L)'
;MDRRASRAASNRRNRQQLGVEELPLRDTRSLTEVKADVLEDREDVVSLQQLAKQTSEDSFARTQRMLKMTEETRQVAVATAEQLENQTGQLEKMDKDMNDIQVLVERSEKTVDKMIRPWYARVPGRGKLSKKDKEDKTKKNRKQKGSIEEIVDEEPKEQPTTSELTEAGENVEEMRDDLLGDMPSDGGGIRDQKPPRPRAKPRRTGPNAELLDELDKAEEEQENQLSEMGSMLRDLKGIASGMNQELEKQEGLIDGLDQVLFYILLELCRKTEPWH
;
A
#
# COMPACT_ATOMS: atom_id res chain seq x y z
N MET A 1 -98.96 -64.41 -19.96
CA MET A 1 -98.26 -63.44 -20.83
C MET A 1 -97.81 -62.28 -19.95
N ASP A 2 -96.70 -61.61 -20.29
CA ASP A 2 -96.12 -60.41 -19.63
C ASP A 2 -95.08 -60.60 -18.50
N ARG A 3 -93.93 -61.16 -18.88
CA ARG A 3 -92.64 -61.02 -18.18
C ARG A 3 -91.53 -60.43 -19.06
N ARG A 4 -91.86 -59.51 -19.98
CA ARG A 4 -90.86 -58.90 -20.89
C ARG A 4 -90.67 -57.38 -20.78
N ALA A 5 -91.50 -56.66 -20.01
CA ALA A 5 -91.41 -55.20 -19.95
C ALA A 5 -90.46 -54.62 -18.85
N SER A 6 -90.01 -55.42 -17.87
CA SER A 6 -89.27 -54.88 -16.71
C SER A 6 -87.73 -54.86 -16.81
N ARG A 7 -87.13 -55.40 -17.88
CA ARG A 7 -85.66 -55.46 -18.02
C ARG A 7 -85.03 -54.32 -18.84
N ALA A 8 -85.83 -53.49 -19.51
CA ALA A 8 -85.30 -52.39 -20.33
C ALA A 8 -84.98 -51.10 -19.55
N ALA A 9 -85.56 -50.91 -18.35
CA ALA A 9 -85.39 -49.66 -17.59
C ALA A 9 -84.17 -49.66 -16.64
N SER A 10 -83.61 -50.83 -16.31
CA SER A 10 -82.47 -50.93 -15.38
C SER A 10 -81.11 -50.69 -16.07
N ASN A 11 -81.02 -50.87 -17.39
CA ASN A 11 -79.73 -50.80 -18.09
C ASN A 11 -79.36 -49.39 -18.63
N ARG A 12 -80.20 -48.37 -18.37
CA ARG A 12 -79.89 -46.96 -18.72
C ARG A 12 -79.28 -46.16 -17.57
N ARG A 13 -79.49 -46.55 -16.31
CA ARG A 13 -78.92 -45.83 -15.14
C ARG A 13 -77.46 -46.19 -14.86
N ASN A 14 -76.99 -47.37 -15.27
CA ASN A 14 -75.61 -47.77 -15.04
C ASN A 14 -74.59 -47.22 -16.06
N ARG A 15 -75.03 -46.40 -17.03
CA ARG A 15 -74.14 -45.81 -18.05
C ARG A 15 -73.78 -44.34 -17.78
N GLN A 16 -74.32 -43.74 -16.72
CA GLN A 16 -74.03 -42.36 -16.31
C GLN A 16 -73.09 -42.24 -15.09
N GLN A 17 -72.54 -43.34 -14.56
CA GLN A 17 -71.66 -43.32 -13.38
C GLN A 17 -70.24 -43.87 -13.59
N LEU A 18 -69.87 -44.22 -14.81
CA LEU A 18 -68.46 -44.41 -15.14
C LEU A 18 -67.98 -43.16 -15.85
N GLY A 19 -67.54 -42.20 -15.05
CA GLY A 19 -66.68 -41.12 -15.52
C GLY A 19 -65.45 -41.75 -16.16
N VAL A 20 -65.47 -41.82 -17.49
CA VAL A 20 -64.24 -41.95 -18.27
C VAL A 20 -63.60 -40.57 -18.15
N GLU A 21 -62.79 -40.37 -17.11
CA GLU A 21 -61.76 -39.32 -17.16
C GLU A 21 -61.01 -39.55 -18.46
N GLU A 22 -61.13 -38.59 -19.38
CA GLU A 22 -60.20 -38.46 -20.49
C GLU A 22 -58.80 -38.39 -19.88
N LEU A 23 -58.06 -39.49 -19.94
CA LEU A 23 -56.63 -39.46 -19.73
C LEU A 23 -56.09 -38.39 -20.69
N PRO A 24 -55.36 -37.37 -20.20
CA PRO A 24 -54.75 -36.40 -21.09
C PRO A 24 -53.91 -37.21 -22.08
N LEU A 25 -54.18 -37.01 -23.37
CA LEU A 25 -53.34 -37.51 -24.45
C LEU A 25 -51.90 -37.34 -24.01
N ARG A 26 -51.20 -38.45 -23.76
CA ARG A 26 -49.75 -38.41 -23.59
C ARG A 26 -49.23 -37.68 -24.80
N ASP A 27 -48.63 -36.51 -24.58
CA ASP A 27 -47.86 -35.78 -25.57
C ASP A 27 -46.88 -36.76 -26.20
N THR A 28 -47.26 -37.32 -27.35
CA THR A 28 -46.33 -37.99 -28.23
C THR A 28 -45.59 -36.88 -28.95
N ARG A 29 -44.75 -36.13 -28.20
CA ARG A 29 -43.72 -35.31 -28.81
C ARG A 29 -43.01 -36.20 -29.81
N SER A 30 -43.01 -35.76 -31.05
CA SER A 30 -42.43 -36.52 -32.14
C SER A 30 -40.94 -36.74 -31.83
N LEU A 31 -40.40 -37.90 -32.20
CA LEU A 31 -38.97 -38.21 -32.00
C LEU A 31 -38.04 -37.16 -32.64
N THR A 32 -38.58 -36.39 -33.58
CA THR A 32 -37.97 -35.24 -34.26
C THR A 32 -37.93 -33.99 -33.39
N GLU A 33 -38.95 -33.69 -32.59
CA GLU A 33 -38.95 -32.56 -31.63
C GLU A 33 -38.00 -32.85 -30.47
N VAL A 34 -38.01 -34.07 -29.91
CA VAL A 34 -37.06 -34.45 -28.85
C VAL A 34 -35.61 -34.45 -29.37
N LYS A 35 -35.38 -34.78 -30.65
CA LYS A 35 -34.06 -34.66 -31.26
C LYS A 35 -33.64 -33.21 -31.50
N ALA A 36 -34.58 -32.31 -31.82
CA ALA A 36 -34.30 -30.91 -32.02
C ALA A 36 -33.90 -30.25 -30.69
N ASP A 37 -34.68 -30.47 -29.62
CA ASP A 37 -34.36 -29.98 -28.26
C ASP A 37 -32.96 -30.49 -27.81
N VAL A 38 -32.63 -31.76 -28.05
CA VAL A 38 -31.32 -32.36 -27.70
C VAL A 38 -30.16 -31.84 -28.56
N LEU A 39 -30.43 -31.35 -29.78
CA LEU A 39 -29.42 -30.74 -30.64
C LEU A 39 -29.17 -29.27 -30.26
N GLU A 40 -30.21 -28.53 -29.92
CA GLU A 40 -30.14 -27.15 -29.41
C GLU A 40 -29.35 -27.09 -28.08
N ASP A 41 -29.68 -27.99 -27.14
CA ASP A 41 -28.92 -28.15 -25.88
C ASP A 41 -27.42 -28.45 -26.10
N ARG A 42 -27.06 -29.10 -27.21
CA ARG A 42 -25.65 -29.41 -27.54
C ARG A 42 -24.93 -28.21 -28.15
N GLU A 43 -25.58 -27.43 -29.00
CA GLU A 43 -25.00 -26.19 -29.53
C GLU A 43 -24.80 -25.15 -28.42
N ASP A 44 -25.72 -25.06 -27.47
CA ASP A 44 -25.61 -24.19 -26.29
C ASP A 44 -24.44 -24.58 -25.38
N VAL A 45 -24.22 -25.88 -25.16
CA VAL A 45 -23.06 -26.36 -24.36
C VAL A 45 -21.73 -26.03 -25.04
N VAL A 46 -21.65 -26.13 -26.37
CA VAL A 46 -20.43 -25.79 -27.12
C VAL A 46 -20.18 -24.28 -27.11
N SER A 47 -21.21 -23.45 -27.26
CA SER A 47 -21.07 -22.00 -27.21
C SER A 47 -20.65 -21.51 -25.81
N LEU A 48 -21.22 -22.09 -24.74
CA LEU A 48 -20.82 -21.80 -23.36
C LEU A 48 -19.36 -22.20 -23.07
N GLN A 49 -18.88 -23.31 -23.65
CA GLN A 49 -17.48 -23.71 -23.51
C GLN A 49 -16.53 -22.74 -24.21
N GLN A 50 -16.87 -22.31 -25.43
CA GLN A 50 -16.09 -21.31 -26.15
C GLN A 50 -16.05 -19.99 -25.39
N LEU A 51 -17.19 -19.56 -24.83
CA LEU A 51 -17.27 -18.36 -24.00
C LEU A 51 -16.42 -18.51 -22.72
N ALA A 52 -16.46 -19.66 -22.06
CA ALA A 52 -15.65 -19.93 -20.86
C ALA A 52 -14.15 -19.87 -21.16
N LYS A 53 -13.73 -20.43 -22.30
CA LYS A 53 -12.34 -20.35 -22.75
C LYS A 53 -11.96 -18.90 -23.06
N GLN A 54 -12.78 -18.19 -23.81
CA GLN A 54 -12.54 -16.80 -24.18
C GLN A 54 -12.46 -15.89 -22.95
N THR A 55 -13.38 -16.04 -21.98
CA THR A 55 -13.35 -15.21 -20.76
C THR A 55 -12.13 -15.51 -19.89
N SER A 56 -11.66 -16.77 -19.88
CA SER A 56 -10.43 -17.15 -19.17
C SER A 56 -9.19 -16.57 -19.85
N GLU A 57 -9.07 -16.69 -21.17
CA GLU A 57 -7.98 -16.09 -21.96
C GLU A 57 -7.95 -14.55 -21.82
N ASP A 58 -9.12 -13.91 -21.86
CA ASP A 58 -9.25 -12.46 -21.65
C ASP A 58 -8.84 -12.06 -20.24
N SER A 59 -9.20 -12.85 -19.23
CA SER A 59 -8.82 -12.60 -17.83
C SER A 59 -7.32 -12.79 -17.62
N PHE A 60 -6.72 -13.78 -18.27
CA PHE A 60 -5.27 -14.01 -18.27
C PHE A 60 -4.53 -12.84 -18.93
N ALA A 61 -4.98 -12.41 -20.10
CA ALA A 61 -4.37 -11.27 -20.79
C ALA A 61 -4.45 -9.98 -19.96
N ARG A 62 -5.52 -9.79 -19.18
CA ARG A 62 -5.66 -8.65 -18.26
C ARG A 62 -4.70 -8.73 -17.08
N THR A 63 -4.62 -9.88 -16.42
CA THR A 63 -3.71 -10.10 -15.28
C THR A 63 -2.25 -9.95 -15.70
N GLN A 64 -1.88 -10.48 -16.87
CA GLN A 64 -0.54 -10.30 -17.43
C GLN A 64 -0.20 -8.83 -17.71
N ARG A 65 -1.14 -8.05 -18.28
CA ARG A 65 -0.93 -6.60 -18.47
C ARG A 65 -0.79 -5.87 -17.14
N MET A 66 -1.62 -6.21 -16.16
CA MET A 66 -1.55 -5.60 -14.82
C MET A 66 -0.22 -5.90 -14.13
N LEU A 67 0.27 -7.15 -14.20
CA LEU A 67 1.55 -7.55 -13.65
C LEU A 67 2.69 -6.74 -14.29
N LYS A 68 2.71 -6.64 -15.62
CA LYS A 68 3.70 -5.84 -16.34
C LYS A 68 3.66 -4.36 -15.94
N MET A 69 2.47 -3.77 -15.88
CA MET A 69 2.31 -2.37 -15.45
C MET A 69 2.79 -2.17 -14.00
N THR A 70 2.54 -3.14 -13.11
CA THR A 70 2.96 -3.07 -11.71
C THR A 70 4.47 -3.20 -11.57
N GLU A 71 5.08 -4.07 -12.38
CA GLU A 71 6.54 -4.22 -12.44
C GLU A 71 7.21 -2.93 -12.95
N GLU A 72 6.70 -2.35 -14.03
CA GLU A 72 7.18 -1.07 -14.57
C GLU A 72 7.01 0.05 -13.52
N THR A 73 5.88 0.09 -12.83
CA THR A 73 5.62 1.06 -11.74
C THR A 73 6.62 0.88 -10.59
N ARG A 74 6.93 -0.36 -10.21
CA ARG A 74 7.92 -0.68 -9.18
C ARG A 74 9.31 -0.19 -9.57
N GLN A 75 9.74 -0.43 -10.81
CA GLN A 75 11.04 0.02 -11.30
C GLN A 75 11.15 1.56 -11.25
N VAL A 76 10.11 2.27 -11.69
CA VAL A 76 10.07 3.74 -11.65
C VAL A 76 10.06 4.24 -10.20
N ALA A 77 9.31 3.60 -9.31
CA ALA A 77 9.25 3.97 -7.90
C ALA A 77 10.60 3.81 -7.20
N VAL A 78 11.34 2.73 -7.46
CA VAL A 78 12.71 2.55 -6.95
C VAL A 78 13.63 3.66 -7.44
N ALA A 79 13.65 3.93 -8.75
CA ALA A 79 14.48 4.99 -9.31
C ALA A 79 14.13 6.38 -8.74
N THR A 80 12.85 6.63 -8.46
CA THR A 80 12.41 7.89 -7.85
C THR A 80 12.82 7.97 -6.38
N ALA A 81 12.74 6.86 -5.63
CA ALA A 81 13.21 6.81 -4.25
C ALA A 81 14.73 7.09 -4.16
N GLU A 82 15.53 6.51 -5.05
CA GLU A 82 16.98 6.80 -5.14
C GLU A 82 17.24 8.29 -5.46
N GLN A 83 16.43 8.90 -6.32
CA GLN A 83 16.55 10.34 -6.61
C GLN A 83 16.21 11.20 -5.40
N LEU A 84 15.18 10.84 -4.63
CA LEU A 84 14.82 11.55 -3.40
C LEU A 84 15.93 11.47 -2.35
N GLU A 85 16.52 10.28 -2.14
CA GLU A 85 17.64 10.11 -1.22
C GLU A 85 18.85 10.99 -1.63
N ASN A 86 19.18 11.01 -2.93
CA ASN A 86 20.23 11.87 -3.45
C ASN A 86 19.93 13.38 -3.26
N GLN A 87 18.67 13.79 -3.42
CA GLN A 87 18.24 15.17 -3.20
C GLN A 87 18.32 15.56 -1.73
N THR A 88 17.91 14.68 -0.82
CA THR A 88 18.05 14.94 0.63
C THR A 88 19.51 15.11 1.01
N GLY A 89 20.41 14.26 0.50
CA GLY A 89 21.85 14.42 0.74
C GLY A 89 22.40 15.77 0.25
N GLN A 90 21.87 16.31 -0.85
CA GLN A 90 22.20 17.66 -1.30
C GLN A 90 21.66 18.74 -0.36
N LEU A 91 20.43 18.60 0.14
CA LEU A 91 19.85 19.53 1.11
C LEU A 91 20.61 19.53 2.43
N GLU A 92 21.01 18.37 2.95
CA GLU A 92 21.84 18.29 4.16
C GLU A 92 23.20 18.98 3.99
N LYS A 93 23.81 18.84 2.80
CA LYS A 93 25.03 19.56 2.49
C LYS A 93 24.79 21.07 2.43
N MET A 94 23.68 21.48 1.82
CA MET A 94 23.30 22.89 1.73
C MET A 94 23.04 23.50 3.12
N ASP A 95 22.41 22.76 4.02
CA ASP A 95 22.18 23.20 5.41
C ASP A 95 23.50 23.40 6.16
N LYS A 96 24.45 22.48 6.02
CA LYS A 96 25.82 22.63 6.56
C LYS A 96 26.52 23.86 5.98
N ASP A 97 26.50 24.01 4.65
CA ASP A 97 27.13 25.14 3.95
C ASP A 97 26.50 26.48 4.41
N MET A 98 25.18 26.53 4.63
CA MET A 98 24.48 27.72 5.10
C MET A 98 24.86 28.08 6.54
N ASN A 99 24.96 27.09 7.43
CA ASN A 99 25.44 27.28 8.80
C ASN A 99 26.90 27.78 8.83
N ASP A 100 27.76 27.25 7.97
CA ASP A 100 29.14 27.72 7.81
C ASP A 100 29.19 29.18 7.32
N ILE A 101 28.31 29.56 6.37
CA ILE A 101 28.17 30.94 5.92
C ILE A 101 27.75 31.84 7.09
N GLN A 102 26.80 31.42 7.91
CA GLN A 102 26.38 32.20 9.08
C GLN A 102 27.55 32.46 10.03
N VAL A 103 28.33 31.42 10.37
CA VAL A 103 29.54 31.55 11.20
C VAL A 103 30.58 32.47 10.55
N LEU A 104 30.76 32.36 9.23
CA LEU A 104 31.67 33.20 8.47
C LEU A 104 31.24 34.68 8.49
N VAL A 105 29.94 34.95 8.31
CA VAL A 105 29.37 36.30 8.40
C VAL A 105 29.63 36.89 9.78
N GLU A 106 29.37 36.16 10.86
CA GLU A 106 29.67 36.64 12.22
C GLU A 106 31.18 36.88 12.47
N ARG A 107 32.04 36.02 11.93
CA ARG A 107 33.50 36.16 12.08
C ARG A 107 34.03 37.34 11.29
N SER A 108 33.53 37.53 10.07
CA SER A 108 33.87 38.66 9.23
C SER A 108 33.43 39.96 9.88
N GLU A 109 32.23 40.00 10.49
CA GLU A 109 31.75 41.12 11.28
C GLU A 109 32.72 41.46 12.40
N LYS A 110 33.08 40.49 13.27
CA LYS A 110 34.04 40.73 14.37
C LYS A 110 35.39 41.26 13.88
N THR A 111 35.78 40.94 12.64
CA THR A 111 37.04 41.40 12.05
C THR A 111 36.90 42.82 11.51
N VAL A 112 35.82 43.11 10.78
CA VAL A 112 35.47 44.46 10.32
C VAL A 112 35.31 45.41 11.50
N ASP A 113 34.64 44.99 12.56
CA ASP A 113 34.47 45.76 13.80
C ASP A 113 35.80 46.15 14.46
N LYS A 114 36.78 45.24 14.43
CA LYS A 114 38.14 45.52 14.95
C LYS A 114 38.89 46.52 14.07
N MET A 115 38.62 46.55 12.76
CA MET A 115 39.23 47.49 11.82
C MET A 115 38.55 48.87 11.88
N ILE A 116 37.23 48.91 12.04
CA ILE A 116 36.45 50.15 12.16
C ILE A 116 36.70 50.83 13.51
N ARG A 117 36.89 50.05 14.60
CA ARG A 117 37.25 50.61 15.91
C ARG A 117 38.60 51.32 15.78
N PRO A 118 38.61 52.65 15.87
CA PRO A 118 39.81 53.39 15.54
C PRO A 118 40.92 53.13 16.55
N TRP A 119 42.18 53.17 16.09
CA TRP A 119 43.36 53.10 16.95
C TRP A 119 43.30 54.10 18.13
N TYR A 120 42.63 55.25 17.97
CA TYR A 120 42.44 56.25 19.03
C TYR A 120 41.41 55.87 20.12
N ALA A 121 40.56 54.86 19.92
CA ALA A 121 39.75 54.28 21.01
C ALA A 121 40.61 53.41 21.96
N ARG A 122 41.86 53.12 21.59
CA ARG A 122 42.87 52.43 22.40
C ARG A 122 43.91 53.42 22.95
N VAL A 123 43.49 54.60 23.38
CA VAL A 123 44.32 55.47 24.23
C VAL A 123 44.19 54.98 25.68
N PRO A 124 45.26 54.44 26.30
CA PRO A 124 45.25 54.11 27.72
C PRO A 124 45.35 55.41 28.51
N GLY A 125 44.21 56.04 28.82
CA GLY A 125 44.24 57.26 29.61
C GLY A 125 42.94 58.04 29.62
N ARG A 126 41.94 57.56 30.36
CA ARG A 126 41.01 58.33 31.23
C ARG A 126 39.78 57.48 31.50
N GLY A 127 39.74 56.92 32.69
CA GLY A 127 38.65 56.09 33.16
C GLY A 127 39.09 55.24 34.33
N LYS A 128 39.53 55.88 35.42
CA LYS A 128 39.51 55.23 36.74
C LYS A 128 38.03 55.03 37.10
N LEU A 129 37.42 53.95 36.63
CA LEU A 129 36.28 53.36 37.34
C LEU A 129 36.84 52.32 38.30
N SER A 130 36.31 52.38 39.51
CA SER A 130 36.76 51.71 40.72
C SER A 130 36.94 50.20 40.56
N LYS A 131 38.05 49.70 41.11
CA LYS A 131 38.32 48.28 41.32
C LYS A 131 37.42 47.70 42.43
N LYS A 132 36.09 47.63 42.28
CA LYS A 132 35.26 46.95 43.29
C LYS A 132 34.37 45.80 42.83
N ASP A 133 34.09 45.63 41.53
CA ASP A 133 33.11 44.61 41.12
C ASP A 133 33.68 43.49 40.20
N LYS A 134 34.95 43.10 40.40
CA LYS A 134 35.61 42.10 39.55
C LYS A 134 35.67 40.67 40.10
N GLU A 135 34.93 40.35 41.17
CA GLU A 135 35.01 39.02 41.78
C GLU A 135 33.82 38.08 41.51
N ASP A 136 32.71 38.54 40.92
CA ASP A 136 31.52 37.67 40.75
C ASP A 136 31.30 37.06 39.35
N LYS A 137 32.03 37.48 38.31
CA LYS A 137 31.75 37.00 36.94
C LYS A 137 32.57 35.79 36.47
N THR A 138 33.61 35.37 37.19
CA THR A 138 34.47 34.23 36.78
C THR A 138 33.97 32.86 37.21
N LYS A 139 32.89 32.78 38.02
CA LYS A 139 32.32 31.48 38.44
C LYS A 139 31.19 30.96 37.54
N LYS A 140 30.59 31.77 36.66
CA LYS A 140 29.43 31.32 35.85
C LYS A 140 29.79 30.69 34.49
N ASN A 141 30.98 30.99 33.93
CA ASN A 141 31.38 30.48 32.60
C ASN A 141 32.11 29.14 32.59
N ARG A 142 32.42 28.54 33.74
CA ARG A 142 33.09 27.22 33.80
C ARG A 142 32.10 26.04 33.79
N LYS A 143 30.79 26.29 33.85
CA LYS A 143 29.76 25.22 33.92
C LYS A 143 29.06 24.91 32.59
N GLN A 144 29.31 25.67 31.52
CA GLN A 144 28.70 25.43 30.20
C GLN A 144 29.67 24.93 29.13
N LYS A 145 30.97 24.78 29.45
CA LYS A 145 32.01 24.41 28.48
C LYS A 145 32.62 23.02 28.71
N GLY A 146 31.82 22.11 29.27
CA GLY A 146 32.27 20.77 29.69
C GLY A 146 31.43 19.62 29.14
N SER A 147 30.72 19.79 28.02
CA SER A 147 29.86 18.71 27.50
C SER A 147 29.90 18.50 25.98
N ILE A 148 30.78 19.18 25.23
CA ILE A 148 30.86 19.00 23.77
C ILE A 148 32.32 19.12 23.34
N GLU A 149 33.15 18.17 23.75
CA GLU A 149 34.46 17.86 23.14
C GLU A 149 34.96 16.55 23.77
N GLU A 150 34.22 15.48 23.49
CA GLU A 150 34.72 14.11 23.54
C GLU A 150 33.96 13.36 22.45
N ILE A 151 34.69 12.54 21.68
CA ILE A 151 34.26 11.81 20.47
C ILE A 151 34.51 12.56 19.15
N VAL A 152 35.79 12.68 18.77
CA VAL A 152 36.25 12.40 17.41
C VAL A 152 37.57 11.65 17.53
N ASP A 153 37.53 10.35 17.26
CA ASP A 153 38.64 9.57 16.70
C ASP A 153 38.07 8.21 16.30
N GLU A 154 37.75 8.02 15.02
CA GLU A 154 38.11 6.82 14.27
C GLU A 154 37.77 6.98 12.77
N GLU A 155 38.83 6.91 11.97
CA GLU A 155 38.84 6.79 10.50
C GLU A 155 38.69 5.29 10.11
N PRO A 156 38.58 4.95 8.81
CA PRO A 156 37.48 4.17 8.25
C PRO A 156 37.80 2.67 8.11
N LYS A 157 36.78 1.82 8.24
CA LYS A 157 36.84 0.44 7.74
C LYS A 157 35.54 0.06 7.02
N GLU A 158 35.74 -0.23 5.74
CA GLU A 158 35.20 -1.35 4.94
C GLU A 158 33.69 -1.66 5.01
N GLN A 159 33.14 -1.81 3.79
CA GLN A 159 31.77 -2.24 3.48
C GLN A 159 31.33 -3.50 4.25
N PRO A 160 30.01 -3.64 4.45
CA PRO A 160 29.39 -4.89 4.04
C PRO A 160 28.10 -4.70 3.24
N THR A 161 27.98 -5.53 2.22
CA THR A 161 26.74 -5.98 1.57
C THR A 161 25.81 -6.65 2.59
N THR A 162 24.47 -6.50 2.45
CA THR A 162 23.39 -7.51 2.63
C THR A 162 22.05 -6.79 2.84
N SER A 163 20.99 -7.01 2.06
CA SER A 163 20.07 -8.15 2.21
C SER A 163 19.72 -8.45 3.68
N GLU A 164 18.96 -7.58 4.35
CA GLU A 164 18.13 -7.90 5.53
C GLU A 164 17.33 -6.65 5.94
N LEU A 165 16.07 -6.56 5.50
CA LEU A 165 15.05 -5.69 6.10
C LEU A 165 13.79 -6.54 6.30
N THR A 166 13.87 -7.43 7.27
CA THR A 166 12.71 -7.97 8.00
C THR A 166 12.97 -7.67 9.47
N GLU A 167 11.92 -7.28 10.19
CA GLU A 167 11.90 -6.96 11.64
C GLU A 167 11.98 -5.47 12.01
N ALA A 168 10.89 -4.75 11.71
CA ALA A 168 10.40 -3.66 12.56
C ALA A 168 8.89 -3.54 12.36
N GLY A 169 8.14 -4.33 13.13
CA GLY A 169 6.68 -4.40 13.06
C GLY A 169 6.09 -4.77 14.42
N GLU A 170 6.35 -3.95 15.42
CA GLU A 170 5.63 -3.98 16.70
C GLU A 170 5.13 -2.56 17.01
N ASN A 171 3.90 -2.47 17.50
CA ASN A 171 3.10 -1.28 17.82
C ASN A 171 2.30 -0.61 16.69
N VAL A 172 1.33 -1.33 16.11
CA VAL A 172 0.06 -0.73 15.66
C VAL A 172 -1.09 -1.71 15.93
N GLU A 173 -1.39 -1.98 17.21
CA GLU A 173 -2.57 -2.78 17.59
C GLU A 173 -3.53 -2.07 18.56
N GLU A 174 -3.43 -0.75 18.71
CA GLU A 174 -4.26 0.01 19.67
C GLU A 174 -5.07 1.11 18.96
N MET A 175 -5.88 0.75 17.95
CA MET A 175 -6.88 1.67 17.36
C MET A 175 -8.01 0.97 16.58
N ARG A 176 -8.34 -0.29 16.91
CA ARG A 176 -9.33 -1.10 16.17
C ARG A 176 -10.69 -1.31 16.85
N ASP A 177 -10.97 -0.68 17.99
CA ASP A 177 -12.12 -1.08 18.83
C ASP A 177 -13.44 -0.31 18.67
N ASP A 178 -13.56 0.70 17.79
CA ASP A 178 -14.77 1.55 17.77
C ASP A 178 -15.73 1.38 16.57
N LEU A 179 -15.54 0.40 15.68
CA LEU A 179 -16.36 0.33 14.44
C LEU A 179 -17.09 -0.98 14.10
N LEU A 180 -17.15 -1.97 15.01
CA LEU A 180 -17.93 -3.20 14.78
C LEU A 180 -18.80 -3.54 16.00
N GLY A 181 -19.98 -2.93 16.05
CA GLY A 181 -21.03 -3.26 17.01
C GLY A 181 -21.60 -4.67 16.79
N ASP A 182 -21.72 -5.39 17.91
CA ASP A 182 -22.62 -6.50 18.26
C ASP A 182 -23.13 -7.43 17.13
N MET A 183 -22.51 -8.61 17.06
CA MET A 183 -23.15 -9.85 16.62
C MET A 183 -23.20 -10.83 17.79
N PRO A 184 -24.35 -11.46 18.09
CA PRO A 184 -24.49 -12.34 19.24
C PRO A 184 -23.67 -13.62 19.07
N SER A 185 -22.86 -13.89 20.09
CA SER A 185 -22.06 -15.09 20.28
C SER A 185 -22.95 -16.25 20.72
N ASP A 186 -23.16 -17.23 19.84
CA ASP A 186 -23.69 -18.55 20.23
C ASP A 186 -22.54 -19.56 20.25
N GLY A 187 -22.30 -20.09 21.43
CA GLY A 187 -21.12 -20.89 21.77
C GLY A 187 -21.23 -22.33 21.28
N GLY A 188 -20.29 -22.73 20.44
CA GLY A 188 -20.05 -24.13 20.08
C GLY A 188 -18.55 -24.38 19.91
N GLY A 189 -17.92 -25.00 20.92
CA GLY A 189 -16.48 -25.24 20.96
C GLY A 189 -15.94 -26.03 19.76
N ILE A 190 -14.92 -25.49 19.12
CA ILE A 190 -14.18 -26.17 18.05
C ILE A 190 -12.92 -26.80 18.65
N ARG A 191 -12.98 -28.12 18.79
CA ARG A 191 -11.84 -29.02 19.01
C ARG A 191 -10.79 -28.82 17.92
N ASP A 192 -9.53 -28.92 18.32
CA ASP A 192 -8.34 -29.06 17.48
C ASP A 192 -8.61 -29.90 16.22
N GLN A 193 -8.76 -29.23 15.08
CA GLN A 193 -8.70 -29.88 13.77
C GLN A 193 -7.44 -29.42 13.06
N LYS A 194 -6.50 -30.37 13.00
CA LYS A 194 -5.40 -30.46 12.04
C LYS A 194 -5.79 -29.86 10.67
N PRO A 195 -4.91 -29.08 10.01
CA PRO A 195 -5.23 -28.48 8.72
C PRO A 195 -5.66 -29.57 7.72
N PRO A 196 -6.74 -29.33 6.96
CA PRO A 196 -7.24 -30.32 6.01
C PRO A 196 -6.15 -30.62 4.99
N ARG A 197 -5.87 -31.91 4.80
CA ARG A 197 -5.03 -32.37 3.69
C ARG A 197 -5.62 -31.84 2.37
N PRO A 198 -4.79 -31.45 1.38
CA PRO A 198 -5.28 -31.03 0.08
C PRO A 198 -6.14 -32.16 -0.48
N ARG A 199 -7.44 -31.90 -0.63
CA ARG A 199 -8.35 -32.82 -1.29
C ARG A 199 -7.90 -32.91 -2.74
N ALA A 200 -7.42 -34.07 -3.16
CA ALA A 200 -7.19 -34.35 -4.57
C ALA A 200 -8.50 -34.07 -5.33
N LYS A 201 -8.42 -33.17 -6.33
CA LYS A 201 -9.55 -32.83 -7.20
C LYS A 201 -10.14 -34.13 -7.76
N PRO A 202 -11.47 -34.36 -7.70
CA PRO A 202 -12.07 -35.57 -8.21
C PRO A 202 -11.77 -35.69 -9.70
N ARG A 203 -11.24 -36.85 -10.12
CA ARG A 203 -10.96 -37.16 -11.52
C ARG A 203 -12.26 -37.01 -12.32
N ARG A 204 -12.35 -35.97 -13.15
CA ARG A 204 -13.49 -35.73 -14.02
C ARG A 204 -13.35 -36.65 -15.24
N THR A 205 -14.32 -37.56 -15.42
CA THR A 205 -14.41 -38.41 -16.61
C THR A 205 -15.62 -37.99 -17.43
N GLY A 206 -15.37 -37.34 -18.57
CA GLY A 206 -16.40 -36.88 -19.50
C GLY A 206 -15.78 -36.15 -20.71
N PRO A 207 -16.54 -35.92 -21.79
CA PRO A 207 -16.04 -35.31 -23.03
C PRO A 207 -15.50 -33.87 -22.85
N ASN A 208 -15.81 -33.21 -21.73
CA ASN A 208 -15.35 -31.86 -21.39
C ASN A 208 -14.27 -31.85 -20.31
N ALA A 209 -13.76 -33.02 -19.89
CA ALA A 209 -12.80 -33.11 -18.80
C ALA A 209 -11.48 -32.40 -19.12
N GLU A 210 -11.03 -32.50 -20.37
CA GLU A 210 -9.78 -31.87 -20.83
C GLU A 210 -9.87 -30.34 -20.83
N LEU A 211 -10.99 -29.78 -21.32
CA LEU A 211 -11.22 -28.32 -21.29
C LEU A 211 -11.30 -27.78 -19.86
N LEU A 212 -11.89 -28.54 -18.94
CA LEU A 212 -11.93 -28.16 -17.53
C LEU A 212 -10.54 -28.23 -16.88
N ASP A 213 -9.71 -29.22 -17.23
CA ASP A 213 -8.32 -29.29 -16.75
C ASP A 213 -7.46 -28.15 -17.32
N GLU A 214 -7.69 -27.71 -18.56
CA GLU A 214 -7.05 -26.52 -19.14
C GLU A 214 -7.45 -25.23 -18.42
N LEU A 215 -8.75 -25.04 -18.15
CA LEU A 215 -9.25 -23.88 -17.40
C LEU A 215 -8.71 -23.86 -15.97
N ASP A 216 -8.71 -25.00 -15.28
CA ASP A 216 -8.16 -25.13 -13.92
C ASP A 216 -6.68 -24.73 -13.86
N LYS A 217 -5.88 -25.07 -14.88
CA LYS A 217 -4.46 -24.67 -14.97
C LYS A 217 -4.31 -23.18 -15.26
N ALA A 218 -5.12 -22.65 -16.17
CA ALA A 218 -5.10 -21.22 -16.48
C ALA A 218 -5.48 -20.38 -15.26
N GLU A 219 -6.45 -20.83 -14.46
CA GLU A 219 -6.82 -20.19 -13.19
C GLU A 219 -5.69 -20.26 -12.16
N GLU A 220 -5.00 -21.40 -12.03
CA GLU A 220 -3.83 -21.53 -11.15
C GLU A 220 -2.68 -20.57 -11.55
N GLU A 221 -2.42 -20.43 -12.85
CA GLU A 221 -1.46 -19.45 -13.36
C GLU A 221 -1.90 -18.00 -13.09
N GLN A 222 -3.19 -17.68 -13.27
CA GLN A 222 -3.74 -16.36 -12.93
C GLN A 222 -3.61 -16.07 -11.42
N GLU A 223 -3.89 -17.04 -10.56
CA GLU A 223 -3.75 -16.89 -9.10
C GLU A 223 -2.29 -16.65 -8.72
N ASN A 224 -1.35 -17.35 -9.36
CA ASN A 224 0.08 -17.11 -9.18
C ASN A 224 0.48 -15.69 -9.59
N GLN A 225 0.01 -15.20 -10.75
CA GLN A 225 0.26 -13.82 -11.20
C GLN A 225 -0.35 -12.77 -10.25
N LEU A 226 -1.56 -13.02 -9.74
CA LEU A 226 -2.22 -12.14 -8.76
C LEU A 226 -1.47 -12.13 -7.42
N SER A 227 -0.94 -13.28 -6.99
CA SER A 227 -0.12 -13.39 -5.78
C SER A 227 1.19 -12.61 -5.94
N GLU A 228 1.86 -12.77 -7.08
CA GLU A 228 3.08 -12.03 -7.41
C GLU A 228 2.83 -10.52 -7.44
N MET A 229 1.76 -10.10 -8.12
CA MET A 229 1.32 -8.70 -8.12
C MET A 229 1.02 -8.20 -6.70
N GLY A 230 0.42 -9.03 -5.84
CA GLY A 230 0.19 -8.73 -4.43
C GLY A 230 1.49 -8.48 -3.65
N SER A 231 2.55 -9.23 -3.96
CA SER A 231 3.89 -8.97 -3.41
C SER A 231 4.46 -7.65 -3.93
N MET A 232 4.41 -7.40 -5.25
CA MET A 232 4.91 -6.15 -5.84
C MET A 232 4.17 -4.91 -5.30
N LEU A 233 2.86 -5.02 -5.06
CA LEU A 233 2.06 -3.95 -4.46
C LEU A 233 2.45 -3.69 -3.00
N ARG A 234 2.84 -4.73 -2.25
CA ARG A 234 3.36 -4.56 -0.90
C ARG A 234 4.71 -3.83 -0.92
N ASP A 235 5.59 -4.20 -1.85
CA ASP A 235 6.88 -3.53 -2.04
C ASP A 235 6.69 -2.07 -2.45
N LEU A 236 5.80 -1.80 -3.41
CA LEU A 236 5.41 -0.45 -3.83
C LEU A 236 4.86 0.37 -2.66
N LYS A 237 4.04 -0.23 -1.79
CA LYS A 237 3.57 0.43 -0.57
C LYS A 237 4.71 0.76 0.38
N GLY A 238 5.68 -0.14 0.54
CA GLY A 238 6.90 0.11 1.33
C GLY A 238 7.70 1.28 0.77
N ILE A 239 7.94 1.29 -0.54
CA ILE A 239 8.64 2.39 -1.24
C ILE A 239 7.86 3.70 -1.08
N ALA A 240 6.55 3.71 -1.32
CA ALA A 240 5.72 4.90 -1.18
C ALA A 240 5.77 5.47 0.25
N SER A 241 5.74 4.60 1.27
CA SER A 241 5.91 5.01 2.67
C SER A 241 7.29 5.59 2.93
N GLY A 242 8.36 4.97 2.40
CA GLY A 242 9.72 5.47 2.53
C GLY A 242 9.92 6.82 1.83
N MET A 243 9.37 6.96 0.62
CA MET A 243 9.37 8.23 -0.12
C MET A 243 8.62 9.32 0.65
N ASN A 244 7.50 9.01 1.30
CA ASN A 244 6.76 9.99 2.10
C ASN A 244 7.59 10.47 3.31
N GLN A 245 8.24 9.55 4.03
CA GLN A 245 9.15 9.93 5.12
C GLN A 245 10.32 10.77 4.62
N GLU A 246 10.84 10.46 3.42
CA GLU A 246 11.93 11.22 2.83
C GLU A 246 11.48 12.64 2.44
N LEU A 247 10.29 12.79 1.89
CA LEU A 247 9.69 14.10 1.60
C LEU A 247 9.47 14.91 2.89
N GLU A 248 8.99 14.30 3.97
CA GLU A 248 8.85 14.97 5.27
C GLU A 248 10.21 15.46 5.82
N LYS A 249 11.29 14.68 5.64
CA LYS A 249 12.65 15.14 5.99
C LYS A 249 13.09 16.32 5.14
N GLN A 250 12.87 16.26 3.82
CA GLN A 250 13.22 17.35 2.91
C GLN A 250 12.46 18.63 3.27
N GLU A 251 11.17 18.53 3.59
CA GLU A 251 10.36 19.66 4.05
C GLU A 251 10.96 20.32 5.29
N GLY A 252 11.34 19.52 6.30
CA GLY A 252 12.01 20.04 7.49
C GLY A 252 13.37 20.69 7.22
N LEU A 253 14.18 20.14 6.31
CA LEU A 253 15.46 20.74 5.91
C LEU A 253 15.26 22.07 5.17
N ILE A 254 14.27 22.13 4.28
CA ILE A 254 13.93 23.35 3.54
C ILE A 254 13.46 24.45 4.49
N ASP A 255 12.62 24.13 5.47
CA ASP A 255 12.18 25.08 6.50
C ASP A 255 13.37 25.66 7.30
N GLY A 256 14.31 24.80 7.68
CA GLY A 256 15.54 25.23 8.37
C GLY A 256 16.39 26.18 7.52
N LEU A 257 16.60 25.82 6.26
CA LEU A 257 17.34 26.62 5.28
C LEU A 257 16.70 27.98 5.05
N ASP A 258 15.38 28.03 4.89
CA ASP A 258 14.63 29.27 4.71
C ASP A 258 14.77 30.19 5.93
N GLN A 259 14.76 29.63 7.14
CA GLN A 259 14.97 30.39 8.37
C GLN A 259 16.37 31.02 8.45
N VAL A 260 17.42 30.26 8.12
CA VAL A 260 18.80 30.77 8.14
C VAL A 260 19.00 31.81 7.04
N LEU A 261 18.48 31.56 5.84
CA LEU A 261 18.56 32.49 4.72
C LEU A 261 17.86 33.82 5.05
N PHE A 262 16.68 33.76 5.67
CA PHE A 262 15.97 34.94 6.15
C PHE A 262 16.79 35.73 7.19
N TYR A 263 17.43 35.05 8.15
CA TYR A 263 18.29 35.68 9.14
C TYR A 263 19.49 36.39 8.50
N ILE A 264 20.19 35.71 7.57
CA ILE A 264 21.33 36.29 6.84
C ILE A 264 20.89 37.53 6.05
N LEU A 265 19.77 37.45 5.33
CA LEU A 265 19.25 38.59 4.57
C LEU A 265 18.89 39.78 5.46
N LEU A 266 18.19 39.55 6.58
CA LEU A 266 17.87 40.61 7.53
C LEU A 266 19.13 41.26 8.10
N GLU A 267 20.13 40.46 8.46
CA GLU A 267 21.37 40.96 9.05
C GLU A 267 22.21 41.74 8.03
N LEU A 268 22.21 41.32 6.76
CA LEU A 268 22.82 42.08 5.66
C LEU A 268 22.09 43.41 5.42
N CYS A 269 20.76 43.38 5.32
CA CYS A 269 19.92 44.59 5.12
C CYS A 269 20.12 45.61 6.24
N ARG A 270 20.10 45.17 7.50
CA ARG A 270 20.34 46.03 8.68
C ARG A 270 21.68 46.76 8.61
N LYS A 271 22.68 46.15 7.98
CA LYS A 271 24.05 46.69 7.87
C LYS A 271 24.27 47.58 6.66
N THR A 272 23.43 47.50 5.63
CA THR A 272 23.52 48.38 4.45
C THR A 272 22.83 49.73 4.62
N GLU A 273 21.92 49.88 5.58
CA GLU A 273 21.20 51.14 5.84
C GLU A 273 22.01 52.34 6.40
N PRO A 274 23.20 52.23 7.03
CA PRO A 274 23.88 53.40 7.61
C PRO A 274 24.71 54.24 6.60
N TRP A 275 24.60 54.00 5.30
CA TRP A 275 25.35 54.73 4.25
C TRP A 275 24.59 55.88 3.58
N HIS A 276 23.51 56.37 4.20
CA HIS A 276 22.84 57.63 3.86
C HIS A 276 22.82 58.56 5.07
#